data_AF-A0A101Q4F3-F1
#
_entry.id   AF-A0A101Q4F3-F1
#
_cell.length_a   1.000
_cell.length_b   1.000
_cell.length_c   1.000
_cell.angle_alpha   90.00
_cell.angle_beta   90.00
_cell.angle_gamma   90.00
#
_symmetry.space_group_name_H-M   'P 1'
#
loop_
_entity.id
_entity.type
_entity.pdbx_description
1 polymer ?
#
loop_
_entity_poly.entity_id
_entity_poly.type
_entity_poly.pdbx_seq_one_letter_code
_entity_poly.pdbx_strand_id
1 'polypeptide(L)'
;MDSAPDDGEGIDVPPPHEAYANAPGLRREMHQVLALDAERDGRRAGPGTGSPADATAAERARLLRRAALMDRLACAAPGPGPIAAAAETAEQLVLYDRRHPDLVAGPHRPDTITLARSHRLYVRQEYAAWTAAGRPGT
;
A
#
# COMPACT_ATOMS: atom_id res chain seq x y z
N MET A 1 24.80 -27.21 -9.27
CA MET A 1 23.81 -26.87 -8.23
C MET A 1 23.06 -25.66 -8.75
N ASP A 2 21.86 -25.88 -9.26
CA ASP A 2 20.97 -24.83 -9.78
C ASP A 2 20.51 -23.95 -8.63
N SER A 3 20.86 -22.66 -8.69
CA SER A 3 20.21 -21.63 -7.89
C SER A 3 19.01 -21.14 -8.69
N ALA A 4 17.84 -21.74 -8.49
CA ALA A 4 16.60 -21.12 -8.89
C ALA A 4 16.43 -19.83 -8.06
N PRO A 5 16.26 -18.66 -8.67
CA PRO A 5 15.89 -17.47 -7.93
C PRO A 5 14.41 -17.61 -7.57
N ASP A 6 14.10 -17.62 -6.27
CA ASP A 6 12.73 -17.50 -5.78
C ASP A 6 12.28 -16.05 -6.03
N ASP A 7 11.89 -15.75 -7.27
CA ASP A 7 11.80 -14.40 -7.83
C ASP A 7 10.48 -13.68 -7.56
N GLY A 8 9.57 -14.27 -6.78
CA GLY A 8 8.17 -13.83 -6.77
C GLY A 8 7.49 -14.04 -8.12
N GLU A 9 7.98 -15.02 -8.88
CA GLU A 9 7.50 -15.47 -10.18
C GLU A 9 6.06 -16.01 -10.03
N GLY A 10 5.07 -15.18 -10.35
CA GLY A 10 3.66 -15.57 -10.26
C GLY A 10 2.68 -14.43 -9.96
N ILE A 11 3.19 -13.25 -9.57
CA ILE A 11 2.33 -12.07 -9.40
C ILE A 11 2.41 -11.23 -10.68
N ASP A 12 1.46 -11.46 -11.58
CA ASP A 12 1.25 -10.62 -12.76
C ASP A 12 0.60 -9.30 -12.33
N VAL A 13 1.43 -8.33 -11.94
CA VAL A 13 1.00 -7.00 -11.53
C VAL A 13 1.33 -5.96 -12.59
N PRO A 14 0.48 -4.91 -12.73
CA PRO A 14 0.78 -3.81 -13.62
C PRO A 14 2.10 -3.13 -13.24
N PRO A 15 2.88 -2.64 -14.24
CA PRO A 15 4.06 -1.84 -13.99
C PRO A 15 3.69 -0.55 -13.24
N PRO A 16 4.66 0.11 -12.54
CA PRO A 16 4.37 1.26 -11.69
C PRO A 16 3.58 2.39 -12.38
N HIS A 17 3.87 2.67 -13.65
CA HIS A 17 3.22 3.75 -14.38
C HIS A 17 1.73 3.46 -14.66
N GLU A 18 1.35 2.19 -14.85
CA GLU A 18 -0.05 1.77 -14.98
C GLU A 18 -0.73 1.70 -13.61
N ALA A 19 -0.08 1.07 -12.63
CA ALA A 19 -0.63 0.91 -11.29
C ALA A 19 -0.99 2.24 -10.61
N TYR A 20 -0.19 3.28 -10.89
CA TYR A 20 -0.34 4.62 -10.30
C TYR A 20 -0.86 5.67 -11.28
N ALA A 21 -1.44 5.27 -12.42
CA ALA A 21 -1.95 6.20 -13.43
C ALA A 21 -2.98 7.20 -12.87
N ASN A 22 -3.79 6.75 -11.90
CA ASN A 22 -4.82 7.56 -11.24
C ASN A 22 -4.37 8.21 -9.94
N ALA A 23 -3.09 8.09 -9.59
CA ALA A 23 -2.58 8.61 -8.33
C ALA A 23 -2.42 10.14 -8.38
N PRO A 24 -2.74 10.87 -7.30
CA PRO A 24 -2.41 12.29 -7.18
C PRO A 24 -0.93 12.57 -7.41
N GLY A 25 -0.63 13.82 -7.79
CA GLY A 25 0.76 14.29 -7.89
C GLY A 25 1.51 14.09 -6.57
N LEU A 26 2.78 13.67 -6.64
CA LEU A 26 3.61 13.26 -5.49
C LEU A 26 3.53 14.23 -4.30
N ARG A 27 3.71 15.54 -4.53
CA ARG A 27 3.63 16.55 -3.46
C ARG A 27 2.26 16.58 -2.77
N ARG A 28 1.17 16.49 -3.55
CA ARG A 28 -0.20 16.45 -3.02
C ARG A 28 -0.43 15.20 -2.19
N GLU A 29 -0.02 14.04 -2.70
CA GLU A 29 -0.14 12.77 -1.97
C GLU A 29 0.64 12.78 -0.66
N MET A 30 1.87 13.32 -0.65
CA MET A 30 2.66 13.47 0.58
C MET A 30 1.92 14.28 1.64
N HIS A 31 1.34 15.43 1.28
CA HIS A 31 0.56 16.24 2.23
C HIS A 31 -0.67 15.49 2.75
N GLN A 32 -1.36 14.73 1.91
CA GLN A 32 -2.53 13.95 2.31
C GLN A 32 -2.18 12.81 3.26
N VAL A 33 -1.12 12.05 2.96
CA VAL A 33 -0.66 10.97 3.83
C VAL A 33 -0.23 11.52 5.19
N LEU A 34 0.50 12.65 5.22
CA LEU A 34 0.88 13.30 6.48
C LEU A 34 -0.33 13.77 7.30
N ALA A 35 -1.36 14.31 6.65
CA ALA A 35 -2.58 14.72 7.34
C ALA A 35 -3.32 13.51 7.94
N LEU A 36 -3.46 12.41 7.19
CA LEU A 36 -4.08 11.17 7.67
C LEU A 36 -3.31 10.56 8.85
N ASP A 37 -1.97 10.61 8.81
CA ASP A 37 -1.13 10.14 9.91
C ASP A 37 -1.37 10.98 11.18
N ALA A 38 -1.39 12.31 11.04
CA ALA A 38 -1.67 13.22 12.16
C ALA A 38 -3.08 13.03 12.76
N GLU A 39 -4.10 12.88 11.90
CA GLU A 39 -5.48 12.60 12.34
C GLU A 39 -5.59 11.30 13.11
N ARG A 40 -4.88 10.26 12.66
CA ARG A 40 -4.86 8.94 13.30
C ARG A 40 -4.18 8.99 14.67
N ASP A 41 -3.09 9.70 14.79
CA ASP A 41 -2.40 9.89 16.07
C ASP A 41 -3.26 10.74 17.03
N GLY A 42 -3.97 11.75 16.53
CA GLY A 42 -4.98 12.49 17.29
C GLY A 42 -6.17 11.63 17.73
N ARG A 43 -6.70 10.76 16.86
CA ARG A 43 -7.77 9.80 17.22
C ARG A 43 -7.33 8.79 18.28
N ARG A 44 -6.07 8.38 18.30
CA ARG A 44 -5.54 7.52 19.39
C ARG A 44 -5.52 8.24 20.74
N ALA A 45 -5.47 9.57 20.74
CA ALA A 45 -5.46 10.39 21.94
C ALA A 45 -6.88 10.76 22.46
N GLY A 46 -7.95 10.48 21.70
CA GLY A 46 -9.32 10.88 22.05
C GLY A 46 -10.37 9.77 21.87
N PRO A 47 -11.60 9.97 22.36
CA PRO A 47 -12.70 9.03 22.11
C PRO A 47 -13.09 9.06 20.62
N GLY A 48 -12.91 7.94 19.92
CA GLY A 48 -13.27 7.79 18.51
C GLY A 48 -14.79 7.85 18.29
N THR A 49 -15.25 8.72 17.41
CA THR A 49 -16.68 8.98 17.13
C THR A 49 -17.26 8.15 15.98
N GLY A 50 -16.46 7.27 15.34
CA GLY A 50 -16.86 6.46 14.19
C GLY A 50 -17.09 4.99 14.51
N SER A 51 -17.79 4.27 13.62
CA SER A 51 -17.94 2.81 13.70
C SER A 51 -16.57 2.10 13.59
N PRO A 52 -16.35 0.97 14.29
CA PRO A 52 -15.13 0.18 14.15
C PRO A 52 -14.83 -0.27 12.71
N ALA A 53 -15.88 -0.55 11.93
CA ALA A 53 -15.75 -0.94 10.52
C ALA A 53 -15.20 0.21 9.65
N ASP A 54 -15.75 1.42 9.84
CA ASP A 54 -15.29 2.62 9.14
C ASP A 54 -13.86 2.99 9.54
N ALA A 55 -13.52 2.85 10.83
CA ALA A 55 -12.18 3.09 11.33
C ALA A 55 -11.14 2.12 10.71
N THR A 56 -11.54 0.85 10.54
CA THR A 56 -10.74 -0.20 9.91
C THR A 56 -10.53 0.07 8.41
N ALA A 57 -11.60 0.41 7.68
CA ALA A 57 -11.50 0.77 6.26
C ALA A 57 -10.63 2.03 6.05
N ALA A 58 -10.76 3.04 6.93
CA ALA A 58 -9.95 4.26 6.87
C ALA A 58 -8.47 4.00 7.16
N GLU A 59 -8.15 3.15 8.16
CA GLU A 59 -6.75 2.78 8.44
C GLU A 59 -6.15 2.00 7.27
N ARG A 60 -6.89 1.07 6.65
CA ARG A 60 -6.43 0.38 5.45
C ARG A 60 -6.14 1.34 4.31
N ALA A 61 -7.06 2.27 4.01
CA ALA A 61 -6.87 3.25 2.95
C ALA A 61 -5.62 4.12 3.19
N ARG A 62 -5.37 4.51 4.44
CA ARG A 62 -4.14 5.23 4.84
C ARG A 62 -2.88 4.39 4.58
N LEU A 63 -2.86 3.14 5.04
CA LEU A 63 -1.72 2.24 4.83
C LEU A 63 -1.44 2.01 3.34
N LEU A 64 -2.47 1.78 2.53
CA LEU A 64 -2.34 1.61 1.09
C LEU A 64 -1.75 2.85 0.41
N ARG A 65 -2.26 4.04 0.74
CA ARG A 65 -1.73 5.31 0.22
C ARG A 65 -0.28 5.55 0.62
N ARG A 66 0.07 5.29 1.89
CA ARG A 66 1.45 5.41 2.39
C ARG A 66 2.40 4.46 1.66
N ALA A 67 2.02 3.19 1.51
CA ALA A 67 2.82 2.20 0.80
C ALA A 67 2.99 2.54 -0.68
N ALA A 68 1.91 2.98 -1.35
CA ALA A 68 1.95 3.41 -2.74
C ALA A 68 2.84 4.66 -2.94
N LEU A 69 2.78 5.63 -2.01
CA LEU A 69 3.65 6.80 -2.03
C LEU A 69 5.13 6.41 -1.94
N MET A 70 5.48 5.52 -1.01
CA MET A 70 6.87 5.08 -0.85
C MET A 70 7.35 4.26 -2.05
N ASP A 71 6.52 3.38 -2.63
CA ASP A 71 6.88 2.65 -3.85
C ASP A 71 7.12 3.61 -5.03
N ARG A 72 6.28 4.65 -5.19
CA ARG A 72 6.47 5.69 -6.22
C ARG A 72 7.75 6.47 -6.02
N LEU A 73 8.10 6.85 -4.78
CA LEU A 73 9.35 7.52 -4.47
C LEU A 73 10.56 6.62 -4.78
N ALA A 74 10.50 5.34 -4.43
CA ALA A 74 11.54 4.37 -4.73
C ALA A 74 11.70 4.12 -6.25
N CYS A 75 10.63 4.25 -7.03
CA CYS A 75 10.70 4.17 -8.50
C CYS A 75 11.26 5.45 -9.13
N ALA A 76 10.89 6.64 -8.60
CA ALA A 76 11.31 7.93 -9.15
C ALA A 76 12.78 8.26 -8.84
N ALA A 77 13.24 7.92 -7.64
CA ALA A 77 14.61 8.15 -7.18
C ALA A 77 15.12 6.89 -6.45
N PRO A 78 15.52 5.85 -7.19
CA PRO A 78 15.94 4.59 -6.59
C PRO A 78 17.20 4.78 -5.75
N GLY A 79 17.17 4.24 -4.54
CA GLY A 79 18.28 4.22 -3.61
C GLY A 79 17.98 3.32 -2.42
N PRO A 80 19.00 2.91 -1.64
CA PRO A 80 18.81 1.96 -0.53
C PRO A 80 17.74 2.41 0.47
N GLY A 81 17.74 3.70 0.83
CA GLY A 81 16.75 4.27 1.75
C GLY A 81 15.31 4.20 1.23
N PRO A 82 14.99 4.81 0.07
CA PRO A 82 13.65 4.73 -0.52
C PRO A 82 13.16 3.30 -0.76
N ILE A 83 14.03 2.40 -1.22
CA ILE A 83 13.68 0.99 -1.46
C ILE A 83 13.33 0.28 -0.13
N ALA A 84 14.14 0.47 0.91
CA ALA A 84 13.88 -0.12 2.22
C ALA A 84 12.57 0.40 2.82
N ALA A 85 12.33 1.71 2.76
CA ALA A 85 11.11 2.30 3.29
C ALA A 85 9.85 1.89 2.51
N ALA A 86 9.96 1.70 1.19
CA ALA A 86 8.89 1.11 0.38
C ALA A 86 8.59 -0.34 0.76
N ALA A 87 9.63 -1.16 1.01
CA ALA A 87 9.45 -2.53 1.48
C ALA A 87 8.78 -2.59 2.86
N GLU A 88 9.23 -1.77 3.80
CA GLU A 88 8.68 -1.72 5.17
C GLU A 88 7.20 -1.30 5.17
N THR A 89 6.86 -0.23 4.44
CA THR A 89 5.47 0.23 4.37
C THR A 89 4.57 -0.74 3.61
N ALA A 90 5.10 -1.43 2.59
CA ALA A 90 4.39 -2.51 1.91
C ALA A 90 4.12 -3.71 2.84
N GLU A 91 5.08 -4.10 3.67
CA GLU A 91 4.90 -5.15 4.67
C GLU A 91 3.83 -4.78 5.71
N GLN A 92 3.81 -3.52 6.18
CA GLN A 92 2.77 -3.04 7.10
C GLN A 92 1.36 -3.21 6.52
N LEU A 93 1.19 -2.91 5.23
CA LEU A 93 -0.08 -3.13 4.52
C LEU A 93 -0.41 -4.63 4.45
N VAL A 94 0.53 -5.47 4.01
CA VAL A 94 0.32 -6.93 3.92
C VAL A 94 -0.12 -7.52 5.27
N LEU A 95 0.56 -7.17 6.36
CA LEU A 95 0.22 -7.65 7.71
C LEU A 95 -1.13 -7.13 8.21
N TYR A 96 -1.54 -5.93 7.80
CA TYR A 96 -2.88 -5.42 8.08
C TYR A 96 -3.93 -6.24 7.32
N ASP A 97 -3.68 -6.48 6.04
CA ASP A 97 -4.61 -7.11 5.13
C ASP A 97 -4.81 -8.60 5.41
N ARG A 98 -3.79 -9.29 5.96
CA ARG A 98 -3.95 -10.65 6.50
C ARG A 98 -4.96 -10.73 7.65
N ARG A 99 -5.06 -9.67 8.46
CA ARG A 99 -6.02 -9.58 9.57
C ARG A 99 -7.39 -9.09 9.12
N HIS A 100 -7.47 -8.47 7.94
CA HIS A 100 -8.67 -7.86 7.38
C HIS A 100 -8.84 -8.24 5.89
N PRO A 101 -9.00 -9.53 5.57
CA PRO A 101 -9.00 -10.02 4.18
C PRO A 101 -10.22 -9.57 3.37
N ASP A 102 -11.28 -9.13 4.04
CA ASP A 102 -12.53 -8.60 3.47
C ASP A 102 -12.36 -7.23 2.79
N LEU A 103 -11.29 -6.51 3.12
CA LEU A 103 -11.05 -5.18 2.59
C LEU A 103 -10.13 -5.17 1.36
N VAL A 104 -9.56 -6.32 1.00
CA VAL A 104 -8.64 -6.52 -0.13
C VAL A 104 -9.35 -6.28 -1.46
N ALA A 105 -8.71 -5.51 -2.35
CA ALA A 105 -9.29 -5.14 -3.63
C ALA A 105 -8.71 -5.95 -4.81
N GLY A 106 -7.43 -6.31 -4.74
CA GLY A 106 -6.70 -6.97 -5.83
C GLY A 106 -6.86 -8.49 -5.86
N PRO A 107 -6.47 -9.12 -6.99
CA PRO A 107 -6.64 -10.56 -7.22
C PRO A 107 -5.72 -11.45 -6.36
N HIS A 108 -4.54 -10.97 -5.95
CA HIS A 108 -3.58 -11.73 -5.17
C HIS A 108 -3.80 -11.53 -3.68
N ARG A 109 -3.83 -12.63 -2.92
CA ARG A 109 -4.10 -12.59 -1.48
C ARG A 109 -2.83 -12.26 -0.68
N PRO A 110 -2.93 -11.52 0.43
CA PRO A 110 -1.77 -11.13 1.22
C PRO A 110 -1.02 -12.33 1.86
N ASP A 111 -1.69 -13.48 2.02
CA ASP A 111 -1.10 -14.71 2.56
C ASP A 111 -0.13 -15.39 1.59
N THR A 112 -0.27 -15.13 0.29
CA THR A 112 0.64 -15.69 -0.73
C THR A 112 1.89 -14.84 -0.95
N ILE A 113 2.03 -13.72 -0.23
CA ILE A 113 3.11 -12.75 -0.42
C ILE A 113 4.16 -12.94 0.68
N THR A 114 5.32 -13.49 0.34
CA THR A 114 6.35 -13.88 1.33
C THR A 114 7.62 -13.04 1.27
N LEU A 115 7.95 -12.47 0.11
CA LEU A 115 9.19 -11.74 -0.12
C LEU A 115 8.97 -10.21 -0.16
N ALA A 116 9.97 -9.45 0.27
CA ALA A 116 9.92 -7.98 0.27
C ALA A 116 9.66 -7.38 -1.12
N ARG A 117 10.24 -7.95 -2.18
CA ARG A 117 9.94 -7.56 -3.57
C ARG A 117 8.46 -7.80 -3.90
N SER A 118 7.93 -8.96 -3.50
CA SER A 118 6.53 -9.34 -3.70
C SER A 118 5.57 -8.43 -2.91
N HIS A 119 5.96 -7.91 -1.73
CA HIS A 119 5.17 -6.91 -1.00
C HIS A 119 4.94 -5.65 -1.84
N ARG A 120 5.97 -5.17 -2.56
CA ARG A 120 5.83 -3.99 -3.42
C ARG A 120 4.93 -4.25 -4.63
N LEU A 121 5.01 -5.45 -5.21
CA LEU A 121 4.10 -5.89 -6.27
C LEU A 121 2.65 -5.95 -5.76
N TYR A 122 2.44 -6.48 -4.55
CA TYR A 122 1.15 -6.51 -3.88
C TYR A 122 0.52 -5.11 -3.71
N VAL A 123 1.32 -4.11 -3.33
CA VAL A 123 0.85 -2.71 -3.22
C VAL A 123 0.32 -2.19 -4.56
N ARG A 124 0.98 -2.54 -5.68
CA ARG A 124 0.59 -2.06 -7.01
C ARG A 124 -0.77 -2.60 -7.44
N GLN A 125 -1.00 -3.91 -7.29
CA GLN A 125 -2.31 -4.47 -7.62
C GLN A 125 -3.42 -3.99 -6.68
N GLU A 126 -3.13 -3.85 -5.37
CA GLU A 126 -4.12 -3.30 -4.44
C GLU A 126 -4.50 -1.86 -4.82
N TYR A 127 -3.52 -1.01 -5.13
CA TYR A 127 -3.76 0.38 -5.48
C TYR A 127 -4.52 0.51 -6.81
N ALA A 128 -4.12 -0.25 -7.82
CA ALA A 128 -4.80 -0.27 -9.11
C ALA A 128 -6.27 -0.71 -8.97
N ALA A 129 -6.53 -1.80 -8.24
CA ALA A 129 -7.89 -2.29 -8.03
C ALA A 129 -8.72 -1.33 -7.16
N TRP A 130 -8.13 -0.77 -6.09
CA TRP A 130 -8.79 0.17 -5.21
C TRP A 130 -9.23 1.45 -5.93
N THR A 131 -8.37 2.01 -6.79
CA THR A 131 -8.72 3.18 -7.62
C THR A 131 -9.72 2.86 -8.71
N ALA A 132 -9.60 1.70 -9.37
CA ALA A 132 -10.57 1.25 -10.38
C ALA A 132 -11.99 1.04 -9.82
N ALA A 133 -12.11 0.66 -8.54
CA ALA A 133 -13.38 0.57 -7.82
C ALA A 133 -14.00 1.94 -7.46
N GLY A 134 -13.41 3.05 -7.93
CA GLY A 134 -13.91 4.40 -7.69
C GLY A 134 -13.76 4.87 -6.25
N ARG A 135 -12.89 4.23 -5.45
CA ARG A 135 -12.54 4.70 -4.10
C ARG A 135 -11.44 5.75 -4.24
N PRO A 136 -11.78 7.05 -4.18
CA PRO A 136 -10.89 8.06 -4.69
C PRO A 136 -9.71 8.31 -3.75
N GLY A 137 -8.56 8.49 -4.38
CA GLY A 137 -7.45 9.30 -3.91
C GLY A 137 -7.83 10.78 -3.73
N THR A 138 -8.98 11.13 -3.14
CA THR A 138 -9.35 12.54 -2.91
C THR A 138 -8.45 13.17 -1.88
#